data_AF-A0A6C2YJQ3-F1
#
_entry.id   AF-A0A6C2YJQ3-F1
#
_cell.length_a   1.000
_cell.length_b   1.000
_cell.length_c   1.000
_cell.angle_alpha   90.00
_cell.angle_beta   90.00
_cell.angle_gamma   90.00
#
_symmetry.space_group_name_H-M   'P 1'
#
loop_
_entity.id
_entity.type
_entity.pdbx_description
1 polymer ?
#
loop_
_entity_poly.entity_id
_entity_poly.type
_entity_poly.pdbx_seq_one_letter_code
_entity_poly.pdbx_strand_id
1 'polypeptide(L)'
;MHTIMEQLLRIPAVLERSSIGKESGDITAALSLSSAFPPSYIEFLTRYGGVKLFREGFGYQMAVLPTPMKVDDDDYGDLYQFGWYHDSFCYFSPTFMKPGAESPVYEIDDGELVMVAPSFSEWFSRGATALLSQQPLMGEGELAVTFSEQEQAIVRRRTQYQWHITGRTEKFVVINMTNLSDATLDFITIGVRSIDRSLNGAVRVDVRDLAVGMSKDIPLDCYSELVHPSQVELFNLPEPSPATRSMYFEFQ
;
A
#
# COMPACT_ATOMS: atom_id res chain seq x y z
N MET A 1 20.23 -10.17 -0.36
CA MET A 1 18.81 -10.44 -0.61
C MET A 1 18.23 -11.62 0.18
N HIS A 2 18.69 -12.88 0.02
CA HIS A 2 18.04 -14.05 0.66
C HIS A 2 17.93 -13.96 2.19
N THR A 3 19.03 -13.62 2.90
CA THR A 3 19.04 -13.48 4.37
C THR A 3 18.08 -12.41 4.87
N ILE A 4 18.02 -11.26 4.17
CA ILE A 4 17.11 -10.16 4.52
C ILE A 4 15.66 -10.59 4.32
N MET A 5 15.36 -11.28 3.22
CA MET A 5 14.01 -11.80 3.01
C MET A 5 13.59 -12.81 4.06
N GLU A 6 14.49 -13.68 4.53
CA GLU A 6 14.18 -14.59 5.64
C GLU A 6 13.89 -13.83 6.93
N GLN A 7 14.58 -12.71 7.19
CA GLN A 7 14.27 -11.84 8.32
C GLN A 7 12.90 -11.16 8.13
N LEU A 8 12.63 -10.60 6.95
CA LEU A 8 11.35 -9.94 6.65
C LEU A 8 10.16 -10.90 6.74
N LEU A 9 10.31 -12.13 6.27
CA LEU A 9 9.28 -13.18 6.34
C LEU A 9 8.94 -13.59 7.78
N ARG A 10 9.82 -13.32 8.75
CA ARG A 10 9.58 -13.57 10.17
C ARG A 10 8.83 -12.43 10.86
N ILE A 11 8.60 -11.30 10.20
CA ILE A 11 7.91 -10.13 10.76
C ILE A 11 6.55 -9.99 10.08
N PRO A 12 5.46 -10.54 10.65
CA PRO A 12 4.14 -10.53 10.02
C PRO A 12 3.62 -9.13 9.70
N ALA A 13 4.01 -8.12 10.49
CA ALA A 13 3.62 -6.73 10.29
C ALA A 13 4.32 -6.04 9.10
N VAL A 14 5.41 -6.61 8.59
CA VAL A 14 6.24 -5.99 7.56
C VAL A 14 5.89 -6.46 6.16
N LEU A 15 5.27 -7.63 5.99
CA LEU A 15 5.06 -8.22 4.67
C LEU A 15 3.58 -8.33 4.33
N GLU A 16 3.09 -7.42 3.49
CA GLU A 16 1.85 -7.65 2.76
C GLU A 16 2.20 -8.20 1.38
N ARG A 17 1.96 -9.50 1.19
CA ARG A 17 2.01 -10.08 -0.15
C ARG A 17 0.84 -9.52 -0.90
N SER A 18 1.10 -8.84 -2.02
CA SER A 18 0.04 -8.61 -2.98
C SER A 18 -0.41 -9.99 -3.41
N SER A 19 -1.63 -10.40 -3.04
CA SER A 19 -2.26 -11.53 -3.70
C SER A 19 -2.35 -11.14 -5.17
N ILE A 20 -1.35 -11.60 -5.95
CA ILE A 20 -1.58 -11.94 -7.35
C ILE A 20 -2.89 -12.70 -7.29
N GLY A 21 -3.92 -12.17 -7.94
CA GLY A 21 -5.26 -12.73 -7.86
C GLY A 21 -5.16 -14.24 -8.03
N LYS A 22 -6.11 -14.97 -7.44
CA LYS A 22 -6.31 -16.41 -7.72
C LYS A 22 -6.59 -16.72 -9.21
N GLU A 23 -6.27 -15.81 -10.12
CA GLU A 23 -6.13 -16.04 -11.55
C GLU A 23 -4.68 -16.44 -11.81
N SER A 24 -4.44 -17.74 -11.84
CA SER A 24 -3.18 -18.39 -12.19
C SER A 24 -2.66 -18.08 -13.63
N GLY A 25 -3.17 -17.04 -14.28
CA GLY A 25 -2.78 -16.58 -15.61
C GLY A 25 -1.66 -15.54 -15.64
N ASP A 26 -1.42 -14.79 -14.56
CA ASP A 26 -0.48 -13.65 -14.59
C ASP A 26 0.99 -14.02 -14.35
N ILE A 27 1.27 -15.16 -13.71
CA ILE A 27 2.66 -15.65 -13.58
C ILE A 27 3.22 -15.97 -14.98
N THR A 28 2.37 -16.39 -15.92
CA THR A 28 2.80 -16.71 -17.29
C THR A 28 3.19 -15.47 -18.09
N ALA A 29 2.57 -14.31 -17.82
CA ALA A 29 2.97 -13.02 -18.39
C ALA A 29 4.26 -12.47 -17.77
N ALA A 30 4.51 -12.70 -16.48
CA ALA A 30 5.80 -12.38 -15.86
C ALA A 30 6.92 -13.29 -16.41
N LEU A 31 6.62 -14.55 -16.71
CA LEU A 31 7.58 -15.51 -17.27
C LEU A 31 7.93 -15.24 -18.74
N SER A 32 7.01 -14.66 -19.53
CA SER A 32 7.32 -14.26 -20.91
C SER A 32 8.25 -13.05 -21.00
N LEU A 33 8.38 -12.28 -19.91
CA LEU A 33 9.33 -11.18 -19.75
C LEU A 33 10.70 -11.63 -19.17
N SER A 34 10.85 -12.90 -18.79
CA SER A 34 11.96 -13.39 -17.95
C SER A 34 13.37 -13.21 -18.52
N SER A 35 13.54 -13.12 -19.84
CA SER A 35 14.87 -12.93 -20.44
C SER A 35 15.29 -11.46 -20.54
N ALA A 36 14.36 -10.52 -20.46
CA ALA A 36 14.63 -9.10 -20.63
C ALA A 36 15.05 -8.41 -19.33
N PHE A 37 14.58 -8.89 -18.17
CA PHE A 37 14.79 -8.24 -16.88
C PHE A 37 15.98 -8.80 -16.08
N PRO A 38 16.47 -8.03 -15.07
CA PRO A 38 17.59 -8.45 -14.24
C PRO A 38 17.33 -9.81 -13.56
N PRO A 39 18.31 -10.74 -13.57
CA PRO A 39 18.17 -12.06 -12.96
C PRO A 39 17.72 -12.00 -11.50
N SER A 40 18.27 -11.09 -10.68
CA SER A 40 17.89 -10.96 -9.27
C SER A 40 16.45 -10.50 -9.06
N TYR A 41 15.90 -9.68 -9.95
CA TYR A 41 14.49 -9.29 -9.93
C TYR A 41 13.57 -10.46 -10.29
N ILE A 42 13.92 -11.22 -11.34
CA ILE A 42 13.17 -12.40 -11.75
C ILE A 42 13.19 -13.48 -10.66
N GLU A 43 14.35 -13.73 -10.03
CA GLU A 43 14.46 -14.65 -8.90
C GLU A 43 13.54 -14.21 -7.75
N PHE A 44 13.55 -12.91 -7.43
CA PHE A 44 12.70 -12.34 -6.38
C PHE A 44 11.22 -12.57 -6.67
N LEU A 45 10.75 -12.19 -7.87
CA LEU A 45 9.35 -12.36 -8.25
C LEU A 45 8.92 -13.82 -8.26
N THR A 46 9.78 -14.70 -8.76
CA THR A 46 9.52 -16.15 -8.79
C THR A 46 9.29 -16.71 -7.39
N ARG A 47 10.05 -16.20 -6.41
CA ARG A 47 10.02 -16.71 -5.03
C ARG A 47 8.98 -16.03 -4.15
N TYR A 48 8.77 -14.74 -4.31
CA TYR A 48 8.01 -13.90 -3.38
C TYR A 48 6.81 -13.20 -4.02
N GLY A 49 6.73 -13.16 -5.35
CA GLY A 49 5.78 -12.33 -6.08
C GLY A 49 6.02 -10.84 -5.85
N GLY A 50 4.94 -10.05 -5.98
CA GLY A 50 4.96 -8.65 -5.56
C GLY A 50 4.84 -8.50 -4.05
N VAL A 51 5.62 -7.58 -3.46
CA VAL A 51 5.61 -7.33 -2.02
C VAL A 51 5.39 -5.85 -1.73
N LYS A 52 4.72 -5.55 -0.63
CA LYS A 52 4.68 -4.23 -0.02
C LYS A 52 5.23 -4.35 1.40
N LEU A 53 6.16 -3.46 1.74
CA LEU A 53 6.97 -3.54 2.94
C LEU A 53 6.90 -2.26 3.77
N PHE A 54 6.98 -2.43 5.10
CA PHE A 54 7.06 -1.35 6.09
C PHE A 54 5.93 -0.33 5.92
N ARG A 55 4.77 -0.70 6.47
CA ARG A 55 3.60 0.17 6.44
C ARG A 55 3.84 1.41 7.32
N GLU A 56 3.71 2.59 6.72
CA GLU A 56 3.75 3.89 7.41
C GLU A 56 2.45 4.63 7.09
N GLY A 57 1.62 4.85 8.12
CA GLY A 57 0.25 5.33 7.93
C GLY A 57 -0.57 4.42 6.99
N PHE A 58 -1.08 5.02 5.91
CA PHE A 58 -1.87 4.32 4.89
C PHE A 58 -1.03 3.87 3.67
N GLY A 59 0.28 4.15 3.68
CA GLY A 59 1.21 3.79 2.62
C GLY A 59 2.20 2.70 3.03
N TYR A 60 3.08 2.35 2.10
CA TYR A 60 4.22 1.46 2.33
C TYR A 60 5.48 2.19 1.92
N GLN A 61 6.49 2.17 2.77
CA GLN A 61 7.77 2.81 2.50
C GLN A 61 8.56 2.07 1.41
N MET A 62 8.19 0.84 1.06
CA MET A 62 8.85 0.13 -0.03
C MET A 62 7.91 -0.87 -0.68
N ALA A 63 7.96 -1.01 -1.99
CA ALA A 63 7.27 -2.09 -2.66
C ALA A 63 7.98 -2.56 -3.93
N VAL A 64 7.69 -3.80 -4.28
CA VAL A 64 8.08 -4.44 -5.54
C VAL A 64 6.80 -4.89 -6.23
N LEU A 65 6.56 -4.34 -7.42
CA LEU A 65 5.43 -4.69 -8.26
C LEU A 65 5.59 -6.11 -8.81
N PRO A 66 4.50 -6.90 -8.89
CA PRO A 66 4.54 -8.24 -9.47
C PRO A 66 4.80 -8.22 -10.99
N THR A 67 4.58 -7.08 -11.64
CA THR A 67 4.85 -6.87 -13.06
C THR A 67 5.33 -5.43 -13.24
N PRO A 68 6.48 -5.19 -13.88
CA PRO A 68 6.93 -3.84 -14.19
C PRO A 68 5.95 -3.12 -15.10
N MET A 69 5.67 -1.86 -14.80
CA MET A 69 4.88 -0.98 -15.65
C MET A 69 5.80 -0.23 -16.60
N LYS A 70 5.50 -0.28 -17.90
CA LYS A 70 6.18 0.56 -18.87
C LYS A 70 5.68 2.00 -18.74
N VAL A 71 6.59 2.94 -18.56
CA VAL A 71 6.36 4.38 -18.51
C VAL A 71 7.10 5.00 -19.69
N ASP A 72 6.43 5.87 -20.43
CA ASP A 72 7.05 6.68 -21.50
C ASP A 72 7.36 8.04 -20.90
N ASP A 73 8.64 8.36 -20.78
CA ASP A 73 9.14 9.60 -20.21
C ASP A 73 9.73 10.48 -21.32
N ASP A 74 9.38 11.77 -21.33
CA ASP A 74 9.76 12.69 -22.41
C ASP A 74 11.28 12.88 -22.54
N ASP A 75 12.01 12.80 -21.43
CA ASP A 75 13.46 13.04 -21.38
C ASP A 75 14.28 11.74 -21.48
N TYR A 76 13.76 10.65 -20.90
CA TYR A 76 14.48 9.38 -20.77
C TYR A 76 13.97 8.24 -21.66
N GLY A 77 12.85 8.46 -22.36
CA GLY A 77 12.17 7.47 -23.18
C GLY A 77 11.51 6.37 -22.35
N ASP A 78 11.52 5.16 -22.89
CA ASP A 78 10.92 4.01 -22.22
C ASP A 78 11.63 3.70 -20.88
N LEU A 79 10.88 3.63 -19.80
CA LEU A 79 11.32 3.15 -18.48
C LEU A 79 10.40 2.02 -17.99
N TYR A 80 10.95 1.10 -17.19
CA TYR A 80 10.18 0.04 -16.55
C TYR A 80 10.13 0.25 -15.04
N GLN A 81 9.05 0.84 -14.56
CA GLN A 81 8.78 1.01 -13.13
C GLN A 81 8.50 -0.35 -12.50
N PHE A 82 9.34 -0.78 -11.55
CA PHE A 82 9.20 -2.08 -10.90
C PHE A 82 8.84 -1.99 -9.41
N GLY A 83 8.88 -0.79 -8.83
CA GLY A 83 8.69 -0.61 -7.39
C GLY A 83 8.78 0.85 -6.96
N TRP A 84 8.85 1.04 -5.64
CA TRP A 84 9.12 2.34 -5.02
C TRP A 84 9.85 2.15 -3.70
N TYR A 85 10.56 3.20 -3.28
CA TYR A 85 11.21 3.35 -1.99
C TYR A 85 10.97 4.77 -1.46
N HIS A 86 10.41 4.88 -0.26
CA HIS A 86 9.72 6.06 0.24
C HIS A 86 8.71 6.59 -0.78
N ASP A 87 8.85 7.85 -1.19
CA ASP A 87 7.99 8.52 -2.16
C ASP A 87 8.56 8.47 -3.59
N SER A 88 9.68 7.78 -3.81
CA SER A 88 10.36 7.68 -5.11
C SER A 88 10.01 6.39 -5.84
N PHE A 89 9.58 6.52 -7.10
CA PHE A 89 9.45 5.37 -8.00
C PHE A 89 10.81 4.87 -8.47
N CYS A 90 10.95 3.55 -8.59
CA CYS A 90 12.20 2.91 -9.01
C CYS A 90 12.03 2.23 -10.37
N TYR A 91 13.02 2.40 -11.23
CA TYR A 91 12.96 2.04 -12.64
C TYR A 91 14.14 1.18 -13.08
N PHE A 92 13.90 0.33 -14.08
CA PHE A 92 14.93 -0.17 -14.98
C PHE A 92 14.87 0.61 -16.30
N SER A 93 16.02 1.00 -16.83
CA SER A 93 16.11 1.65 -18.13
C SER A 93 16.55 0.63 -19.21
N PRO A 94 15.77 0.45 -20.29
CA PRO A 94 16.09 -0.47 -21.39
C PRO A 94 17.47 -0.22 -22.00
N THR A 95 17.92 1.04 -22.01
CA THR A 95 19.24 1.47 -22.52
C THR A 95 20.40 0.77 -21.81
N PHE A 96 20.23 0.43 -20.53
CA PHE A 96 21.25 -0.21 -19.69
C PHE A 96 20.96 -1.69 -19.42
N MET A 97 19.80 -2.19 -19.83
CA MET A 97 19.42 -3.58 -19.64
C MET A 97 20.10 -4.48 -20.67
N LYS A 98 20.68 -5.59 -20.20
CA LYS A 98 21.28 -6.61 -21.04
C LYS A 98 20.69 -7.97 -20.67
N PRO A 99 20.25 -8.79 -21.66
CA PRO A 99 19.69 -10.11 -21.38
C PRO A 99 20.62 -10.95 -20.50
N GLY A 100 20.06 -11.50 -19.42
CA GLY A 100 20.79 -12.36 -18.48
C GLY A 100 21.81 -11.66 -17.59
N ALA A 101 21.87 -10.33 -17.58
CA ALA A 101 22.75 -9.56 -16.71
C ALA A 101 21.94 -8.69 -15.74
N GLU A 102 22.55 -8.37 -14.59
CA GLU A 102 22.01 -7.35 -13.70
C GLU A 102 21.93 -5.99 -14.40
N SER A 103 20.98 -5.17 -13.98
CA SER A 103 20.83 -3.80 -14.47
C SER A 103 20.76 -2.82 -13.30
N PRO A 104 21.32 -1.60 -13.45
CA PRO A 104 21.19 -0.57 -12.43
C PRO A 104 19.73 -0.19 -12.20
N VAL A 105 19.45 0.22 -10.97
CA VAL A 105 18.17 0.79 -10.54
C VAL A 105 18.29 2.31 -10.54
N TYR A 106 17.29 2.97 -11.11
CA TYR A 106 17.22 4.41 -11.21
C TYR A 106 15.98 4.97 -10.48
N GLU A 107 16.08 6.22 -10.05
CA GLU A 107 14.97 7.07 -9.58
C GLU A 107 15.02 8.38 -10.38
N ILE A 108 13.88 9.08 -10.49
CA ILE A 108 13.84 10.43 -11.05
C ILE A 108 13.85 11.39 -9.86
N ASP A 109 14.94 12.14 -9.71
CA ASP A 109 15.13 13.13 -8.64
C ASP A 109 15.42 14.49 -9.27
N ASP A 110 14.60 15.49 -8.92
CA ASP A 110 14.64 16.84 -9.50
C ASP A 110 14.68 16.86 -11.06
N GLY A 111 13.95 15.93 -11.68
CA GLY A 111 13.90 15.76 -13.13
C GLY A 111 15.10 15.00 -13.73
N GLU A 112 16.08 14.60 -12.92
CA GLU A 112 17.25 13.84 -13.35
C GLU A 112 17.10 12.34 -13.09
N LEU A 113 17.47 11.51 -14.07
CA LEU A 113 17.51 10.05 -13.90
C LEU A 113 18.80 9.64 -13.15
N VAL A 114 18.68 9.43 -11.84
CA VAL A 114 19.82 9.13 -10.95
C VAL A 114 19.92 7.64 -10.68
N MET A 115 21.12 7.07 -10.85
CA MET A 115 21.39 5.68 -10.48
C MET A 115 21.44 5.56 -8.94
N VAL A 116 20.49 4.85 -8.36
CA VAL A 116 20.43 4.65 -6.90
C VAL A 116 21.07 3.35 -6.46
N ALA A 117 21.16 2.33 -7.31
CA ALA A 117 21.87 1.09 -7.02
C ALA A 117 22.37 0.40 -8.30
N PRO A 118 23.45 -0.39 -8.24
CA PRO A 118 23.97 -1.10 -9.42
C PRO A 118 23.16 -2.36 -9.77
N SER A 119 22.27 -2.83 -8.90
CA SER A 119 21.40 -3.99 -9.14
C SER A 119 20.12 -3.94 -8.31
N PHE A 120 19.10 -4.70 -8.71
CA PHE A 120 17.88 -4.87 -7.93
C PHE A 120 18.16 -5.49 -6.54
N SER A 121 18.98 -6.53 -6.47
CA SER A 121 19.36 -7.18 -5.21
C SER A 121 19.99 -6.21 -4.22
N GLU A 122 20.84 -5.29 -4.69
CA GLU A 122 21.49 -4.29 -3.84
C GLU A 122 20.51 -3.20 -3.40
N TRP A 123 19.71 -2.65 -4.33
CA TRP A 123 18.63 -1.72 -4.00
C TRP A 123 17.71 -2.29 -2.92
N PHE A 124 17.24 -3.53 -3.14
CA PHE A 124 16.30 -4.15 -2.23
C PHE A 124 16.91 -4.39 -0.84
N SER A 125 18.13 -4.94 -0.82
CA SER A 125 18.83 -5.25 0.43
C SER A 125 19.10 -3.97 1.23
N ARG A 126 19.58 -2.91 0.57
CA ARG A 126 19.87 -1.63 1.23
C ARG A 126 18.61 -0.96 1.77
N GLY A 127 17.56 -0.87 0.95
CA GLY A 127 16.28 -0.27 1.34
C GLY A 127 15.65 -1.02 2.50
N ALA A 128 15.53 -2.35 2.41
CA ALA A 128 14.94 -3.16 3.47
C ALA A 128 15.76 -3.12 4.77
N THR A 129 17.09 -3.15 4.71
CA THR A 129 17.93 -3.03 5.92
C THR A 129 17.81 -1.65 6.55
N ALA A 130 17.79 -0.58 5.76
CA ALA A 130 17.59 0.78 6.27
C ALA A 130 16.26 0.90 7.00
N LEU A 131 15.16 0.44 6.38
CA LEU A 131 13.83 0.48 6.99
C LEU A 131 13.74 -0.41 8.24
N LEU A 132 14.35 -1.60 8.24
CA LEU A 132 14.46 -2.45 9.43
C LEU A 132 15.18 -1.75 10.58
N SER A 133 16.21 -0.94 10.29
CA SER A 133 16.95 -0.21 11.33
C SER A 133 16.20 0.99 11.90
N GLN A 134 15.24 1.54 11.15
CA GLN A 134 14.39 2.66 11.57
C GLN A 134 13.17 2.20 12.36
N GLN A 135 12.73 0.95 12.16
CA GLN A 135 11.76 0.36 13.06
C GLN A 135 12.40 0.40 14.46
N PRO A 136 11.76 1.03 15.46
CA PRO A 136 12.22 0.86 16.83
C PRO A 136 12.38 -0.64 17.03
N LEU A 137 13.42 -1.05 17.77
CA LEU A 137 13.50 -2.42 18.28
C LEU A 137 12.22 -2.62 19.08
N MET A 138 11.14 -3.03 18.39
CA MET A 138 9.96 -3.59 18.99
C MET A 138 10.56 -4.74 19.74
N GLY A 139 10.75 -4.56 21.04
CA GLY A 139 11.38 -5.56 21.87
C GLY A 139 10.66 -6.87 21.60
N GLU A 140 11.32 -8.00 21.77
CA GLU A 140 10.72 -9.31 21.48
C GLU A 140 9.33 -9.53 22.13
N GLY A 141 8.89 -8.66 23.06
CA GLY A 141 7.53 -8.57 23.59
C GLY A 141 6.46 -7.78 22.79
N GLU A 142 6.80 -6.86 21.87
CA GLU A 142 5.79 -6.14 21.03
C GLU A 142 5.33 -6.94 19.81
N LEU A 143 6.14 -7.91 19.36
CA LEU A 143 5.78 -8.88 18.32
C LEU A 143 4.61 -9.80 18.71
N ALA A 144 4.12 -9.72 19.94
CA ALA A 144 3.03 -10.54 20.47
C ALA A 144 1.81 -9.74 20.95
N VAL A 145 1.70 -8.44 20.63
CA VAL A 145 0.42 -7.74 20.88
C VAL A 145 -0.59 -8.28 19.89
N THR A 146 -1.34 -9.29 20.29
CA THR A 146 -2.52 -9.75 19.55
C THR A 146 -3.69 -8.84 19.91
N PHE A 147 -4.68 -8.79 19.02
CA PHE A 147 -5.93 -8.17 19.37
C PHE A 147 -6.61 -8.96 20.49
N SER A 148 -7.07 -8.25 21.51
CA SER A 148 -8.05 -8.74 22.48
C SER A 148 -9.34 -9.20 21.77
N GLU A 149 -10.19 -9.98 22.45
CA GLU A 149 -11.46 -10.42 21.86
C GLU A 149 -12.36 -9.25 21.44
N GLN A 150 -12.33 -8.16 22.21
CA GLN A 150 -13.06 -6.92 21.90
C GLN A 150 -12.52 -6.27 20.61
N GLU A 151 -11.20 -6.14 20.49
CA GLU A 151 -10.56 -5.61 19.29
C GLU A 151 -10.82 -6.49 18.07
N GLN A 152 -10.78 -7.82 18.22
CA GLN A 152 -11.16 -8.73 17.13
C GLN A 152 -12.62 -8.58 16.73
N ALA A 153 -13.52 -8.31 17.68
CA ALA A 153 -14.91 -8.00 17.38
C ALA A 153 -15.04 -6.68 16.59
N ILE A 154 -14.24 -5.67 16.92
CA ILE A 154 -14.16 -4.41 16.15
C ILE A 154 -13.70 -4.70 14.71
N VAL A 155 -12.62 -5.47 14.53
CA VAL A 155 -12.09 -5.87 13.21
C VAL A 155 -13.19 -6.54 12.38
N ARG A 156 -13.89 -7.53 12.96
CA ARG A 156 -14.97 -8.27 12.27
C ARG A 156 -16.16 -7.38 11.92
N ARG A 157 -16.58 -6.49 12.81
CA ARG A 157 -17.72 -5.60 12.56
C ARG A 157 -17.40 -4.58 11.47
N ARG A 158 -16.18 -4.03 11.48
CA ARG A 158 -15.72 -3.04 10.49
C ARG A 158 -15.88 -3.55 9.06
N THR A 159 -15.57 -4.82 8.79
CA THR A 159 -15.68 -5.40 7.44
C THR A 159 -17.12 -5.59 6.97
N GLN A 160 -18.10 -5.44 7.87
CA GLN A 160 -19.53 -5.55 7.58
C GLN A 160 -20.21 -4.19 7.40
N TYR A 161 -19.49 -3.07 7.53
CA TYR A 161 -19.98 -1.77 7.10
C TYR A 161 -19.75 -1.63 5.59
N GLN A 162 -20.82 -1.35 4.85
CA GLN A 162 -20.75 -1.08 3.42
C GLN A 162 -21.06 0.38 3.18
N TRP A 163 -20.41 0.99 2.19
CA TRP A 163 -20.67 2.36 1.83
C TRP A 163 -20.40 2.61 0.35
N HIS A 164 -21.05 3.64 -0.19
CA HIS A 164 -20.79 4.16 -1.52
C HIS A 164 -21.06 5.67 -1.56
N ILE A 165 -20.44 6.38 -2.50
CA ILE A 165 -20.66 7.81 -2.69
C ILE A 165 -22.02 8.01 -3.38
N THR A 166 -22.91 8.78 -2.76
CA THR A 166 -24.23 9.12 -3.34
C THR A 166 -24.27 10.53 -3.90
N GLY A 167 -23.37 11.41 -3.46
CA GLY A 167 -23.34 12.78 -3.94
C GLY A 167 -22.09 13.53 -3.54
N ARG A 168 -21.93 14.71 -4.13
CA ARG A 168 -20.91 15.68 -3.78
C ARG A 168 -21.56 17.07 -3.76
N THR A 169 -21.21 17.85 -2.77
CA THR A 169 -21.60 19.26 -2.63
C THR A 169 -20.35 20.12 -2.72
N GLU A 170 -20.50 21.44 -2.63
CA GLU A 170 -19.37 22.38 -2.56
C GLU A 170 -18.41 22.10 -1.40
N LYS A 171 -18.94 21.55 -0.28
CA LYS A 171 -18.15 21.34 0.94
C LYS A 171 -17.96 19.87 1.33
N PHE A 172 -18.90 19.00 0.97
CA PHE A 172 -18.94 17.63 1.48
C PHE A 172 -18.97 16.59 0.36
N VAL A 173 -18.30 15.47 0.60
CA VAL A 173 -18.61 14.20 -0.06
C VAL A 173 -19.72 13.53 0.73
N VAL A 174 -20.81 13.13 0.08
CA VAL A 174 -21.92 12.45 0.74
C VAL A 174 -21.82 10.96 0.44
N ILE A 175 -21.77 10.15 1.48
CA ILE A 175 -21.79 8.69 1.37
C ILE A 175 -23.09 8.13 1.94
N ASN A 176 -23.61 7.08 1.32
CA ASN A 176 -24.60 6.23 1.96
C ASN A 176 -23.86 5.07 2.62
N MET A 177 -24.04 4.92 3.93
CA MET A 177 -23.42 3.86 4.72
C MET A 177 -24.47 2.94 5.31
N THR A 178 -24.23 1.63 5.21
CA THR A 178 -25.09 0.56 5.72
C THR A 178 -24.32 -0.26 6.76
N ASN A 179 -24.93 -0.46 7.94
CA ASN A 179 -24.39 -1.36 8.96
C ASN A 179 -24.97 -2.77 8.78
N LEU A 180 -24.19 -3.71 8.25
CA LEU A 180 -24.59 -5.12 8.14
C LEU A 180 -23.99 -6.01 9.24
N SER A 181 -23.42 -5.38 10.28
CA SER A 181 -22.78 -6.11 11.38
C SER A 181 -23.77 -6.53 12.46
N ASP A 182 -23.28 -7.24 13.47
CA ASP A 182 -24.10 -7.70 14.61
C ASP A 182 -24.28 -6.66 15.72
N ALA A 183 -23.61 -5.50 15.63
CA ALA A 183 -23.69 -4.42 16.61
C ALA A 183 -23.37 -3.05 15.98
N THR A 184 -23.53 -1.97 16.73
CA THR A 184 -23.09 -0.64 16.28
C THR A 184 -21.65 -0.40 16.72
N LEU A 185 -20.86 0.23 15.86
CA LEU A 185 -19.57 0.83 16.21
C LEU A 185 -19.78 2.33 16.45
N ASP A 186 -18.89 2.97 17.19
CA ASP A 186 -19.02 4.41 17.38
C ASP A 186 -18.52 5.19 16.15
N PHE A 187 -17.41 4.72 15.58
CA PHE A 187 -16.78 5.34 14.43
C PHE A 187 -16.42 4.29 13.38
N ILE A 188 -16.20 4.74 12.15
CA ILE A 188 -15.54 4.00 11.07
C ILE A 188 -14.48 4.90 10.44
N THR A 189 -13.28 4.37 10.21
CA THR A 189 -12.20 5.07 9.52
C THR A 189 -12.23 4.74 8.02
N ILE A 190 -12.41 5.76 7.18
CA ILE A 190 -12.41 5.66 5.71
C ILE A 190 -11.18 6.38 5.15
N GLY A 191 -10.51 5.76 4.17
CA GLY A 191 -9.37 6.37 3.47
C GLY A 191 -9.84 7.47 2.52
N VAL A 192 -9.07 8.56 2.48
CA VAL A 192 -9.34 9.74 1.65
C VAL A 192 -8.08 10.04 0.86
N ARG A 193 -8.21 10.25 -0.44
CA ARG A 193 -7.10 10.73 -1.28
C ARG A 193 -7.60 11.66 -2.36
N SER A 194 -6.78 12.60 -2.80
CA SER A 194 -7.08 13.39 -3.98
C SER A 194 -6.86 12.58 -5.27
N ILE A 195 -7.51 12.99 -6.35
CA ILE A 195 -7.33 12.39 -7.69
C ILE A 195 -5.87 12.54 -8.14
N ASP A 196 -5.27 13.71 -7.90
CA ASP A 196 -3.86 14.02 -8.22
C ASP A 196 -2.85 13.41 -7.24
N ARG A 197 -3.31 12.69 -6.20
CA ARG A 197 -2.49 12.05 -5.15
C ARG A 197 -1.70 13.00 -4.24
N SER A 198 -1.89 14.32 -4.35
CA SER A 198 -1.25 15.30 -3.45
C SER A 198 -1.74 15.19 -1.99
N LEU A 199 -2.95 14.69 -1.78
CA LEU A 199 -3.54 14.42 -0.47
C LEU A 199 -3.75 12.91 -0.30
N ASN A 200 -3.30 12.35 0.82
CA ASN A 200 -3.58 10.97 1.23
C ASN A 200 -3.70 10.88 2.76
N GLY A 201 -4.86 10.42 3.24
CA GLY A 201 -5.17 10.39 4.65
C GLY A 201 -6.41 9.56 4.94
N ALA A 202 -7.06 9.85 6.06
CA ALA A 202 -8.32 9.24 6.44
C ALA A 202 -9.27 10.25 7.06
N VAL A 203 -10.54 9.87 7.13
CA VAL A 203 -11.60 10.60 7.81
C VAL A 203 -12.31 9.68 8.80
N ARG A 204 -12.64 10.24 9.96
CA ARG A 204 -13.48 9.60 10.98
C ARG A 204 -14.95 9.81 10.62
N VAL A 205 -15.69 8.72 10.47
CA VAL A 205 -17.13 8.74 10.23
C VAL A 205 -17.86 8.36 11.50
N ASP A 206 -18.76 9.21 11.99
CA ASP A 206 -19.62 8.92 13.14
C ASP A 206 -20.78 8.01 12.73
N VAL A 207 -20.84 6.82 13.31
CA VAL A 207 -21.82 5.77 12.98
C VAL A 207 -22.61 5.30 14.20
N ARG A 208 -22.52 6.00 15.34
CA ARG A 208 -23.22 5.66 16.59
C ARG A 208 -24.73 5.49 16.42
N ASP A 209 -25.32 6.30 15.55
CA ASP A 209 -26.76 6.27 15.28
C ASP A 209 -27.16 5.29 14.16
N LEU A 210 -26.20 4.52 13.61
CA LEU A 210 -26.44 3.58 12.52
C LEU A 210 -26.67 2.17 13.08
N ALA A 211 -27.90 1.90 13.52
CA ALA A 211 -28.27 0.60 14.05
C ALA A 211 -28.12 -0.52 12.99
N VAL A 212 -28.06 -1.77 13.47
CA VAL A 212 -27.94 -2.96 12.62
C VAL A 212 -29.04 -3.00 11.56
N GLY A 213 -28.65 -3.19 10.30
CA GLY A 213 -29.53 -3.22 9.12
C GLY A 213 -29.93 -1.84 8.58
N MET A 214 -29.56 -0.75 9.24
CA MET A 214 -29.89 0.60 8.79
C MET A 214 -28.89 1.11 7.75
N SER A 215 -29.37 2.03 6.91
CA SER A 215 -28.56 2.83 5.99
C SER A 215 -28.81 4.32 6.25
N LYS A 216 -27.77 5.15 6.12
CA LYS A 216 -27.86 6.60 6.33
C LYS A 216 -26.93 7.34 5.38
N ASP A 217 -27.39 8.47 4.86
CA ASP A 217 -26.53 9.42 4.16
C ASP A 217 -25.75 10.26 5.17
N ILE A 218 -24.42 10.25 5.05
CA ILE A 218 -23.51 10.93 5.96
C ILE A 218 -22.67 11.92 5.14
N PRO A 219 -22.80 13.24 5.39
CA PRO A 219 -21.92 14.24 4.78
C PRO A 219 -20.55 14.18 5.45
N LEU A 220 -19.49 14.08 4.66
CA LEU A 220 -18.10 14.04 5.11
C LEU A 220 -17.36 15.31 4.72
N ASP A 221 -16.80 16.00 5.71
CA ASP A 221 -15.87 17.11 5.52
C ASP A 221 -14.45 16.56 5.30
N CYS A 222 -14.18 16.13 4.07
CA CYS A 222 -12.93 15.46 3.70
C CYS A 222 -11.89 16.48 3.24
N TYR A 223 -11.25 17.20 4.18
CA TYR A 223 -10.20 18.17 3.86
C TYR A 223 -10.66 19.24 2.87
N SER A 224 -11.90 19.74 3.03
CA SER A 224 -12.51 20.70 2.09
C SER A 224 -11.72 22.02 1.95
N GLU A 225 -10.89 22.35 2.94
CA GLU A 225 -9.96 23.48 2.93
C GLU A 225 -8.71 23.26 2.07
N LEU A 226 -8.40 22.00 1.70
CA LEU A 226 -7.22 21.63 0.91
C LEU A 226 -7.60 21.20 -0.51
N VAL A 227 -8.68 20.41 -0.65
CA VAL A 227 -9.09 19.82 -1.93
C VAL A 227 -10.60 19.89 -2.06
N HIS A 228 -11.08 20.37 -3.21
CA HIS A 228 -12.51 20.43 -3.50
C HIS A 228 -13.14 19.02 -3.51
N PRO A 229 -14.35 18.78 -2.97
CA PRO A 229 -14.95 17.45 -2.87
C PRO A 229 -15.08 16.67 -4.19
N SER A 230 -15.16 17.37 -5.33
CA SER A 230 -15.14 16.75 -6.68
C SER A 230 -13.80 16.11 -7.05
N GLN A 231 -12.72 16.48 -6.37
CA GLN A 231 -11.36 15.97 -6.56
C GLN A 231 -10.98 14.94 -5.49
N VAL A 232 -11.93 14.48 -4.68
CA VAL A 232 -11.72 13.50 -3.61
C VAL A 232 -12.21 12.10 -4.05
N GLU A 233 -11.34 11.12 -3.81
CA GLU A 233 -11.64 9.69 -3.84
C GLU A 233 -11.66 9.14 -2.42
N LEU A 234 -12.71 8.36 -2.11
CA LEU A 234 -12.78 7.57 -0.88
C LEU A 234 -12.41 6.13 -1.18
N PHE A 235 -11.75 5.45 -0.24
CA PHE A 235 -11.37 4.04 -0.40
C PHE A 235 -11.38 3.29 0.94
N ASN A 236 -11.51 1.97 0.86
CA ASN A 236 -11.41 1.11 2.04
C ASN A 236 -9.94 1.02 2.47
N LEU A 237 -9.65 1.39 3.71
CA LEU A 237 -8.36 1.08 4.31
C LEU A 237 -8.23 -0.44 4.50
N PRO A 238 -6.99 -0.98 4.44
CA PRO A 238 -6.72 -2.38 4.74
C PRO A 238 -7.29 -2.80 6.11
N GLU A 239 -7.37 -4.09 6.39
CA GLU A 239 -7.76 -4.53 7.72
C GLU A 239 -6.72 -4.05 8.76
N PRO A 240 -7.17 -3.55 9.92
CA PRO A 240 -6.26 -3.17 10.99
C PRO A 240 -5.51 -4.42 11.47
N SER A 241 -4.19 -4.31 11.59
CA SER A 241 -3.36 -5.22 12.38
C SER A 241 -3.07 -4.59 13.74
N PRO A 242 -2.62 -5.36 14.75
CA PRO A 242 -2.26 -4.81 16.05
C PRO A 242 -1.24 -3.67 15.97
N ALA A 243 -0.29 -3.75 15.03
CA ALA A 243 0.71 -2.70 14.79
C ALA A 243 0.11 -1.40 14.23
N THR A 244 -1.05 -1.47 13.57
CA THR A 244 -1.70 -0.33 12.91
C THR A 244 -2.94 0.16 13.63
N ARG A 245 -3.35 -0.47 14.75
CA ARG A 245 -4.63 -0.18 15.42
C ARG A 245 -4.82 1.28 15.82
N SER A 246 -3.74 1.98 16.16
CA SER A 246 -3.75 3.40 16.53
C SER A 246 -4.17 4.33 15.38
N MET A 247 -4.10 3.86 14.13
CA MET A 247 -4.53 4.60 12.94
C MET A 247 -6.05 4.56 12.71
N TYR A 248 -6.77 3.75 13.49
CA TYR A 248 -8.21 3.50 13.32
C TYR A 248 -8.95 4.06 14.52
N PHE A 249 -9.86 5.00 14.28
CA PHE A 249 -10.68 5.62 15.32
C PHE A 249 -11.61 4.64 16.03
N GLU A 250 -11.85 3.46 15.44
CA GLU A 250 -12.68 2.40 16.02
C GLU A 250 -12.06 1.75 17.27
N PHE A 251 -10.75 1.97 17.51
CA PHE A 251 -10.00 1.40 18.63
C PHE A 251 -9.73 2.42 19.77
N GLN A 252 -10.24 3.66 19.64
CA GLN A 252 -10.10 4.74 20.63
C GLN A 252 -11.33 4.84 21.52
#